data_AF-K1QKP8-F1
#
_entry.id   AF-K1QKP8-F1
#
_cell.length_a   1.000
_cell.length_b   1.000
_cell.length_c   1.000
_cell.angle_alpha   90.00
_cell.angle_beta   90.00
_cell.angle_gamma   90.00
#
_symmetry.space_group_name_H-M   'P 1'
#
loop_
_entity.id
_entity.type
_entity.pdbx_description
1 polymer ?
#
loop_
_entity_poly.entity_id
_entity_poly.type
_entity_poly.pdbx_seq_one_letter_code
_entity_poly.pdbx_strand_id
1 'polypeptide(L)'
;MSCGVIGSHMICEYNYGTVTCKNQACKYRPNVLDFKATACGTYNDTLTQTGWGILDIVGGQGDDADLDIMYGAGYLEGVFTAERIWQHYQNVQDFFFRKRDADKLKKLKIWFDQQNSWMRNMIIKNKSDPMWRHVGLIMAQFDGLVAGYKSVAKMDLDVFAFQVLNGAGDLLDLLSVIDPASSADWTQMTHSQVLSYVQDRGMCSALIKVLGAYEDVFMSHSSWFVYQATMRIYKHYNFNVSDPATSSKRTSFSSYPGFLESLDDFYQMSSNMVMLQTTNNVFNKKLYNFVKPQSLFAWQRVRVANMMANGGEEWSKIMTRYNSGTYNNQYMVIDLKKIHLKSAIEDGALWVVEQIPSLVEAGDMTPILRTGYWPSYNVPYFEKVYNMSGYPEVVAKMGADFSYQLAPRAKIFRRDEGKVVDLDTMKHIMRYNDFKNDPYSEGNSCNTICCRGDLRDADPKPSGCYDTKVSDYKMALNFEADIINGPTRGTGLPPFSWTSEFNQTHMGLPTTYNFDFLRTSPKFKTP
;
A
#
# COMPACT_ATOMS: atom_id res chain seq x y z
N MET A 1 29.57 6.10 10.48
CA MET A 1 29.52 4.73 9.90
C MET A 1 29.54 3.76 11.07
N SER A 2 28.41 3.14 11.42
CA SER A 2 28.41 2.05 12.39
C SER A 2 27.96 0.78 11.69
N CYS A 3 28.93 0.08 11.11
CA CYS A 3 28.83 -1.34 10.82
C CYS A 3 29.25 -2.07 12.10
N GLY A 4 28.43 -2.97 12.63
CA GLY A 4 28.87 -3.93 13.66
C GLY A 4 29.63 -5.08 12.99
N VAL A 5 30.77 -5.48 13.55
CA VAL A 5 31.67 -6.52 13.00
C VAL A 5 31.88 -7.61 14.06
N ILE A 6 31.98 -8.91 13.65
CA ILE A 6 32.96 -9.95 14.07
C ILE A 6 32.61 -11.30 13.34
N GLY A 7 33.55 -11.89 12.58
CA GLY A 7 33.42 -13.22 11.91
C GLY A 7 32.94 -13.24 10.43
N SER A 8 33.46 -14.18 9.61
CA SER A 8 33.41 -14.29 8.11
C SER A 8 32.29 -13.50 7.41
N HIS A 9 32.65 -12.30 6.95
CA HIS A 9 31.82 -11.10 6.98
C HIS A 9 30.70 -10.95 5.92
N MET A 10 29.63 -10.30 6.41
CA MET A 10 28.48 -9.70 5.74
C MET A 10 28.90 -8.41 4.98
N ILE A 11 28.59 -8.34 3.69
CA ILE A 11 28.83 -7.18 2.82
C ILE A 11 27.51 -6.44 2.67
N CYS A 12 27.33 -5.30 3.34
CA CYS A 12 26.24 -4.37 3.02
C CYS A 12 26.76 -3.33 2.02
N GLU A 13 26.69 -3.65 0.73
CA GLU A 13 26.91 -2.65 -0.34
C GLU A 13 25.67 -1.75 -0.42
N TYR A 14 25.72 -0.61 0.28
CA TYR A 14 24.77 0.47 0.04
C TYR A 14 25.04 1.06 -1.34
N ASN A 15 24.02 1.08 -2.20
CA ASN A 15 24.03 1.96 -3.34
C ASN A 15 23.69 3.36 -2.85
N TYR A 16 24.55 4.35 -3.11
CA TYR A 16 24.29 5.73 -2.75
C TYR A 16 24.78 6.66 -3.83
N GLY A 17 24.16 7.82 -3.93
CA GLY A 17 24.41 8.72 -5.05
C GLY A 17 23.55 9.95 -5.01
N THR A 18 23.83 10.83 -5.97
CA THR A 18 23.20 12.13 -6.11
C THR A 18 22.83 12.36 -7.57
N VAL A 19 21.76 13.10 -7.81
CA VAL A 19 21.39 13.61 -9.13
C VAL A 19 21.20 15.12 -9.07
N THR A 20 21.72 15.80 -10.10
CA THR A 20 21.44 17.22 -10.36
C THR A 20 20.60 17.29 -11.63
N CYS A 21 19.43 17.90 -11.57
CA CYS A 21 18.52 18.04 -12.69
C CYS A 21 18.18 19.50 -12.93
N LYS A 22 18.02 19.88 -14.20
CA LYS A 22 17.51 21.20 -14.59
C LYS A 22 16.62 21.05 -15.80
N ASN A 23 15.38 21.54 -15.72
CA ASN A 23 14.38 21.34 -16.77
C ASN A 23 14.25 19.86 -17.17
N GLN A 24 14.21 18.96 -16.19
CA GLN A 24 14.11 17.51 -16.36
C GLN A 24 15.29 16.82 -17.07
N ALA A 25 16.39 17.52 -17.33
CA ALA A 25 17.64 16.91 -17.77
C ALA A 25 18.54 16.62 -16.55
N CYS A 26 18.86 15.35 -16.30
CA CYS A 26 19.55 14.91 -15.08
C CYS A 26 20.97 14.40 -15.33
N LYS A 27 21.87 14.65 -14.38
CA LYS A 27 23.20 14.05 -14.29
C LYS A 27 23.35 13.31 -12.98
N TYR A 28 23.45 11.98 -13.07
CA TYR A 28 23.70 11.10 -11.91
C TYR A 28 25.19 11.03 -11.55
N ARG A 29 25.48 11.04 -10.25
CA ARG A 29 26.80 10.90 -9.64
C ARG A 29 26.73 9.79 -8.60
N PRO A 30 27.20 8.56 -8.90
CA PRO A 30 27.27 7.48 -7.91
C PRO A 30 28.32 7.80 -6.85
N ASN A 31 28.18 7.19 -5.67
CA ASN A 31 29.13 7.28 -4.55
C ASN A 31 29.37 8.71 -4.02
N VAL A 32 28.40 9.61 -4.21
CA VAL A 32 28.43 10.98 -3.71
C VAL A 32 27.09 11.30 -3.06
N LEU A 33 27.11 11.83 -1.84
CA LEU A 33 25.95 12.43 -1.18
C LEU A 33 26.15 13.94 -1.11
N ASP A 34 25.52 14.65 -2.03
CA ASP A 34 25.50 16.11 -2.07
C ASP A 34 24.05 16.57 -1.88
N PHE A 35 23.71 16.90 -0.63
CA PHE A 35 22.37 17.32 -0.25
C PHE A 35 21.95 18.62 -0.94
N LYS A 36 22.88 19.44 -1.45
CA LYS A 36 22.57 20.67 -2.17
C LYS A 36 22.21 20.45 -3.64
N ALA A 37 22.41 19.24 -4.15
CA ALA A 37 21.89 18.86 -5.46
C ALA A 37 20.37 18.63 -5.39
N THR A 38 19.78 18.39 -6.57
CA THR A 38 18.33 18.22 -6.73
C THR A 38 17.78 17.06 -5.89
N ALA A 39 18.44 15.91 -5.91
CA ALA A 39 18.15 14.81 -4.98
C ALA A 39 19.38 13.94 -4.71
N CYS A 40 19.47 13.37 -3.52
CA CYS A 40 20.46 12.35 -3.15
C CYS A 40 19.83 11.29 -2.26
N GLY A 41 20.47 10.14 -2.13
CA GLY A 41 19.87 9.05 -1.37
C GLY A 41 20.73 7.81 -1.25
N THR A 42 20.18 6.82 -0.56
CA THR A 42 20.76 5.48 -0.42
C THR A 42 19.70 4.40 -0.63
N TYR A 43 20.09 3.29 -1.24
CA TYR A 43 19.32 2.06 -1.31
C TYR A 43 20.14 0.90 -0.74
N ASN A 44 19.56 0.19 0.22
CA ASN A 44 20.11 -1.03 0.81
C ASN A 44 19.27 -2.22 0.35
N ASP A 45 19.77 -3.01 -0.58
CA ASP A 45 19.08 -4.20 -1.07
C ASP A 45 19.32 -5.39 -0.14
N THR A 46 18.55 -5.48 0.93
CA THR A 46 18.61 -6.57 1.91
C THR A 46 17.44 -7.55 1.79
N LEU A 47 16.77 -7.59 0.64
CA LEU A 47 15.55 -8.37 0.42
C LEU A 47 15.74 -9.86 0.74
N THR A 48 16.85 -10.46 0.31
CA THR A 48 17.09 -11.90 0.53
C THR A 48 17.58 -12.23 1.93
N GLN A 49 18.13 -11.25 2.66
CA GLN A 49 18.64 -11.43 4.03
C GLN A 49 17.58 -11.14 5.09
N THR A 50 16.76 -10.12 4.87
CA THR A 50 15.82 -9.58 5.88
C THR A 50 14.36 -9.54 5.42
N GLY A 51 14.11 -9.85 4.15
CA GLY A 51 12.80 -9.69 3.55
C GLY A 51 12.51 -8.27 3.05
N TRP A 52 13.40 -7.29 3.24
CA TRP A 52 13.17 -5.91 2.82
C TRP A 52 14.41 -5.27 2.19
N GLY A 53 14.21 -4.52 1.11
CA GLY A 53 15.10 -3.40 0.76
C GLY A 53 14.70 -2.14 1.53
N ILE A 54 15.65 -1.24 1.80
CA ILE A 54 15.39 0.06 2.46
C ILE A 54 15.89 1.18 1.55
N LEU A 55 15.01 2.12 1.21
CA LEU A 55 15.29 3.24 0.31
C LEU A 55 15.09 4.57 1.03
N ASP A 56 16.10 5.42 1.01
CA ASP A 56 16.05 6.79 1.52
C ASP A 56 16.38 7.77 0.40
N ILE A 57 15.47 8.70 0.11
CA ILE A 57 15.69 9.78 -0.87
C ILE A 57 15.36 11.13 -0.24
N VAL A 58 16.31 12.05 -0.34
CA VAL A 58 16.17 13.46 0.06
C VAL A 58 16.27 14.32 -1.19
N GLY A 59 15.38 15.30 -1.34
CA GLY A 59 15.42 16.27 -2.44
C GLY A 59 15.01 17.68 -2.00
N GLY A 60 15.47 18.69 -2.73
CA GLY A 60 15.06 20.08 -2.51
C GLY A 60 15.74 20.81 -1.34
N GLN A 61 16.97 20.44 -0.96
CA GLN A 61 17.74 21.21 0.04
C GLN A 61 18.61 22.31 -0.60
N GLY A 62 18.67 22.35 -1.92
CA GLY A 62 19.15 23.47 -2.73
C GLY A 62 17.99 24.36 -3.23
N ASP A 63 18.23 25.11 -4.31
CA ASP A 63 17.29 26.12 -4.86
C ASP A 63 16.56 25.64 -6.14
N ASP A 64 16.47 24.32 -6.34
CA ASP A 64 15.81 23.72 -7.50
C ASP A 64 14.28 23.92 -7.47
N ALA A 65 13.64 24.00 -8.63
CA ALA A 65 12.19 24.09 -8.73
C ALA A 65 11.51 22.77 -8.30
N ASP A 66 10.31 22.85 -7.70
CA ASP A 66 9.57 21.67 -7.19
C ASP A 66 9.42 20.54 -8.22
N LEU A 67 9.19 20.87 -9.49
CA LEU A 67 9.08 19.86 -10.56
C LEU A 67 10.42 19.14 -10.82
N ASP A 68 11.54 19.86 -10.78
CA ASP A 68 12.88 19.27 -10.94
C ASP A 68 13.26 18.45 -9.70
N ILE A 69 12.88 18.89 -8.48
CA ILE A 69 13.05 18.12 -7.24
C ILE A 69 12.35 16.77 -7.35
N MET A 70 11.07 16.78 -7.71
CA MET A 70 10.27 15.55 -7.80
C MET A 70 10.77 14.64 -8.91
N TYR A 71 11.10 15.21 -10.08
CA TYR A 71 11.69 14.45 -11.20
C TYR A 71 13.03 13.82 -10.81
N GLY A 72 13.92 14.58 -10.17
CA GLY A 72 15.22 14.08 -9.70
C GLY A 72 15.07 12.98 -8.66
N ALA A 73 14.14 13.11 -7.71
CA ALA A 73 13.86 12.07 -6.73
C ALA A 73 13.39 10.76 -7.40
N GLY A 74 12.46 10.86 -8.36
CA GLY A 74 12.04 9.72 -9.17
C GLY A 74 13.19 9.09 -9.96
N TYR A 75 13.99 9.93 -10.63
CA TYR A 75 15.16 9.49 -11.40
C TYR A 75 16.13 8.68 -10.53
N LEU A 76 16.43 9.18 -9.34
CA LEU A 76 17.35 8.51 -8.43
C LEU A 76 16.80 7.15 -7.97
N GLU A 77 15.51 7.04 -7.68
CA GLU A 77 14.87 5.75 -7.38
C GLU A 77 14.96 4.78 -8.56
N GLY A 78 14.68 5.27 -9.77
CA GLY A 78 14.73 4.47 -10.99
C GLY A 78 16.13 3.91 -11.24
N VAL A 79 17.17 4.69 -10.94
CA VAL A 79 18.57 4.24 -10.99
C VAL A 79 18.85 3.20 -9.92
N PHE A 80 18.54 3.48 -8.66
CA PHE A 80 18.89 2.59 -7.55
C PHE A 80 18.19 1.24 -7.60
N THR A 81 16.96 1.20 -8.11
CA THR A 81 16.09 0.03 -8.03
C THR A 81 15.85 -0.65 -9.37
N ALA A 82 16.59 -0.28 -10.43
CA ALA A 82 16.34 -0.73 -11.80
C ALA A 82 16.22 -2.26 -11.94
N GLU A 83 17.15 -3.03 -11.36
CA GLU A 83 17.09 -4.49 -11.42
C GLU A 83 15.83 -5.04 -10.74
N ARG A 84 15.49 -4.50 -9.56
CA ARG A 84 14.31 -4.91 -8.80
C ARG A 84 13.01 -4.48 -9.48
N ILE A 85 12.97 -3.32 -10.14
CA ILE A 85 11.83 -2.89 -10.96
C ILE A 85 11.55 -3.91 -12.05
N TRP A 86 12.59 -4.35 -12.78
CA TRP A 86 12.42 -5.35 -13.82
C TRP A 86 11.92 -6.68 -13.24
N GLN A 87 12.60 -7.23 -12.23
CA GLN A 87 12.20 -8.50 -11.61
C GLN A 87 10.76 -8.43 -11.07
N HIS A 88 10.41 -7.34 -10.39
CA HIS A 88 9.07 -7.17 -9.82
C HIS A 88 8.01 -7.06 -10.89
N TYR A 89 8.24 -6.28 -11.96
CA TYR A 89 7.30 -6.18 -13.07
C TYR A 89 7.02 -7.54 -13.70
N GLN A 90 8.03 -8.39 -13.84
CA GLN A 90 7.84 -9.73 -14.40
C GLN A 90 6.93 -10.61 -13.52
N ASN A 91 7.02 -10.46 -12.19
CA ASN A 91 6.15 -11.15 -11.25
C ASN A 91 4.71 -10.59 -11.29
N VAL A 92 4.57 -9.27 -11.31
CA VAL A 92 3.28 -8.56 -11.32
C VAL A 92 2.54 -8.78 -12.64
N GLN A 93 3.23 -8.72 -13.78
CA GLN A 93 2.61 -8.95 -15.09
C GLN A 93 2.13 -10.40 -15.25
N ASP A 94 2.85 -11.39 -14.68
CA ASP A 94 2.42 -12.79 -14.68
C ASP A 94 1.06 -12.91 -13.96
N PHE A 95 0.93 -12.29 -12.78
CA PHE A 95 -0.33 -12.29 -12.05
C PHE A 95 -1.49 -11.68 -12.86
N PHE A 96 -1.30 -10.49 -13.43
CA PHE A 96 -2.40 -9.80 -14.11
C PHE A 96 -2.72 -10.35 -15.50
N PHE A 97 -1.71 -10.86 -16.22
CA PHE A 97 -1.81 -11.06 -17.67
C PHE A 97 -1.53 -12.49 -18.16
N ARG A 98 -1.01 -13.41 -17.34
CA ARG A 98 -0.68 -14.79 -17.77
C ARG A 98 -1.82 -15.52 -18.48
N LYS A 99 -3.07 -15.28 -18.06
CA LYS A 99 -4.29 -15.90 -18.63
C LYS A 99 -5.11 -14.94 -19.50
N ARG A 100 -4.54 -13.84 -19.97
CA ARG A 100 -5.25 -12.81 -20.74
C ARG A 100 -4.79 -12.81 -22.20
N ASP A 101 -5.75 -12.68 -23.11
CA ASP A 101 -5.45 -12.52 -24.53
C ASP A 101 -4.88 -11.13 -24.84
N ALA A 102 -4.32 -11.00 -26.05
CA ALA A 102 -3.72 -9.76 -26.54
C ALA A 102 -4.73 -8.61 -26.64
N ASP A 103 -6.01 -8.90 -26.86
CA ASP A 103 -7.06 -7.89 -27.01
C ASP A 103 -7.37 -7.18 -25.69
N LYS A 104 -7.39 -7.91 -24.57
CA LYS A 104 -7.58 -7.35 -23.22
C LYS A 104 -6.42 -6.43 -22.85
N LEU A 105 -5.19 -6.84 -23.14
CA LEU A 105 -4.00 -6.01 -22.95
C LEU A 105 -4.07 -4.72 -23.79
N LYS A 106 -4.50 -4.82 -25.05
CA LYS A 106 -4.67 -3.66 -25.93
C LYS A 106 -5.72 -2.68 -25.38
N LYS A 107 -6.88 -3.17 -24.93
CA LYS A 107 -7.93 -2.34 -24.31
C LYS A 107 -7.42 -1.63 -23.07
N LEU A 108 -6.64 -2.33 -22.24
CA LEU A 108 -6.05 -1.76 -21.03
C LEU A 108 -5.03 -0.66 -21.36
N LYS A 109 -4.13 -0.90 -22.32
CA LYS A 109 -3.18 0.14 -22.80
C LYS A 109 -3.92 1.40 -23.26
N ILE A 110 -4.96 1.23 -24.08
CA ILE A 110 -5.81 2.34 -24.53
C ILE A 110 -6.43 3.10 -23.36
N TRP A 111 -6.91 2.39 -22.33
CA TRP A 111 -7.48 3.01 -21.13
C TRP A 111 -6.46 3.87 -20.38
N PHE A 112 -5.27 3.33 -20.12
CA PHE A 112 -4.18 4.05 -19.45
C PHE A 112 -3.73 5.27 -20.28
N ASP A 113 -3.64 5.13 -21.60
CA ASP A 113 -3.28 6.26 -22.49
C ASP A 113 -4.33 7.37 -22.46
N GLN A 114 -5.62 7.02 -22.47
CA GLN A 114 -6.72 7.98 -22.37
C GLN A 114 -6.72 8.69 -21.02
N GLN A 115 -6.56 7.95 -19.91
CA GLN A 115 -6.50 8.51 -18.56
C GLN A 115 -5.30 9.44 -18.40
N ASN A 116 -4.11 8.99 -18.81
CA ASN A 116 -2.90 9.79 -18.73
C ASN A 116 -2.99 11.06 -19.59
N SER A 117 -3.49 10.96 -20.83
CA SER A 117 -3.67 12.12 -21.70
C SER A 117 -4.66 13.13 -21.12
N TRP A 118 -5.78 12.67 -20.57
CA TRP A 118 -6.74 13.53 -19.89
C TRP A 118 -6.12 14.22 -18.67
N MET A 119 -5.45 13.47 -17.81
CA MET A 119 -4.80 13.98 -16.60
C MET A 119 -3.74 15.03 -16.92
N ARG A 120 -2.85 14.76 -17.88
CA ARG A 120 -1.81 15.71 -18.31
C ARG A 120 -2.41 17.01 -18.87
N ASN A 121 -3.49 16.91 -19.63
CA ASN A 121 -4.23 18.09 -20.09
C ASN A 121 -4.84 18.89 -18.93
N MET A 122 -5.35 18.21 -17.90
CA MET A 122 -5.89 18.87 -16.70
C MET A 122 -4.80 19.59 -15.90
N ILE A 123 -3.61 19.01 -15.75
CA ILE A 123 -2.44 19.68 -15.12
C ILE A 123 -2.13 21.00 -15.84
N ILE A 124 -2.08 20.98 -17.18
CA ILE A 124 -1.75 22.17 -17.99
C ILE A 124 -2.82 23.26 -17.86
N LYS A 125 -4.10 22.87 -17.85
CA LYS A 125 -5.23 23.81 -17.82
C LYS A 125 -5.50 24.44 -16.44
N ASN A 126 -5.13 23.76 -15.36
CA ASN A 126 -5.52 24.14 -14.00
C ASN A 126 -4.31 24.47 -13.11
N LYS A 127 -3.35 25.26 -13.62
CA LYS A 127 -2.09 25.58 -12.91
C LYS A 127 -2.29 26.31 -11.57
N SER A 128 -3.41 26.99 -11.37
CA SER A 128 -3.73 27.68 -10.11
C SER A 128 -4.40 26.77 -9.07
N ASP A 129 -4.93 25.61 -9.47
CA ASP A 129 -5.57 24.67 -8.54
C ASP A 129 -4.49 23.87 -7.78
N PRO A 130 -4.46 23.94 -6.44
CA PRO A 130 -3.48 23.23 -5.63
C PRO A 130 -3.44 21.72 -5.91
N MET A 131 -4.58 21.07 -6.11
CA MET A 131 -4.63 19.63 -6.41
C MET A 131 -3.93 19.33 -7.73
N TRP A 132 -4.20 20.09 -8.78
CA TRP A 132 -3.59 19.85 -10.09
C TRP A 132 -2.10 20.19 -10.13
N ARG A 133 -1.63 21.15 -9.32
CA ARG A 133 -0.18 21.33 -9.09
C ARG A 133 0.45 20.09 -8.46
N HIS A 134 -0.16 19.52 -7.43
CA HIS A 134 0.34 18.31 -6.76
C HIS A 134 0.26 17.06 -7.65
N VAL A 135 -0.78 16.90 -8.48
CA VAL A 135 -0.81 15.87 -9.52
C VAL A 135 0.38 16.06 -10.47
N GLY A 136 0.69 17.30 -10.86
CA GLY A 136 1.89 17.63 -11.64
C GLY A 136 3.19 17.20 -10.96
N LEU A 137 3.35 17.45 -9.66
CA LEU A 137 4.52 17.04 -8.87
C LEU A 137 4.70 15.52 -8.83
N ILE A 138 3.62 14.77 -8.55
CA ILE A 138 3.66 13.30 -8.51
C ILE A 138 3.97 12.73 -9.89
N MET A 139 3.41 13.31 -10.94
CA MET A 139 3.70 12.85 -12.30
C MET A 139 5.09 13.24 -12.79
N ALA A 140 5.69 14.33 -12.28
CA ALA A 140 7.10 14.63 -12.50
C ALA A 140 7.99 13.55 -11.86
N GLN A 141 7.66 13.08 -10.65
CA GLN A 141 8.36 11.95 -10.02
C GLN A 141 8.20 10.66 -10.84
N PHE A 142 7.01 10.37 -11.36
CA PHE A 142 6.79 9.24 -12.26
C PHE A 142 7.65 9.31 -13.51
N ASP A 143 7.70 10.47 -14.18
CA ASP A 143 8.52 10.65 -15.38
C ASP A 143 10.02 10.51 -15.06
N GLY A 144 10.43 11.02 -13.90
CA GLY A 144 11.76 10.83 -13.35
C GLY A 144 12.09 9.35 -13.17
N LEU A 145 11.22 8.58 -12.51
CA LEU A 145 11.39 7.14 -12.28
C LEU A 145 11.65 6.38 -13.58
N VAL A 146 10.84 6.63 -14.61
CA VAL A 146 10.99 6.00 -15.93
C VAL A 146 12.33 6.38 -16.56
N ALA A 147 12.70 7.66 -16.53
CA ALA A 147 13.97 8.14 -17.10
C ALA A 147 15.19 7.59 -16.35
N GLY A 148 15.13 7.54 -15.03
CA GLY A 148 16.16 6.98 -14.16
C GLY A 148 16.38 5.50 -14.43
N TYR A 149 15.31 4.72 -14.48
CA TYR A 149 15.38 3.31 -14.88
C TYR A 149 16.06 3.16 -16.24
N LYS A 150 15.57 3.86 -17.27
CA LYS A 150 16.10 3.74 -18.64
C LYS A 150 17.57 4.14 -18.77
N SER A 151 18.08 4.99 -17.88
CA SER A 151 19.48 5.42 -17.91
C SER A 151 20.49 4.31 -17.54
N VAL A 152 20.04 3.28 -16.81
CA VAL A 152 20.90 2.18 -16.33
C VAL A 152 20.34 0.79 -16.64
N ALA A 153 19.12 0.70 -17.19
CA ALA A 153 18.42 -0.55 -17.41
C ALA A 153 19.16 -1.45 -18.40
N LYS A 154 19.37 -2.71 -17.99
CA LYS A 154 19.86 -3.78 -18.86
C LYS A 154 18.74 -4.39 -19.72
N MET A 155 17.51 -4.32 -19.21
CA MET A 155 16.30 -4.87 -19.83
C MET A 155 15.32 -3.74 -20.08
N ASP A 156 14.80 -3.62 -21.30
CA ASP A 156 13.88 -2.54 -21.62
C ASP A 156 12.47 -2.78 -21.06
N LEU A 157 11.85 -1.71 -20.57
CA LEU A 157 10.46 -1.67 -20.14
C LEU A 157 9.80 -0.43 -20.75
N ASP A 158 8.63 -0.63 -21.37
CA ASP A 158 7.83 0.48 -21.86
C ASP A 158 7.18 1.26 -20.69
N VAL A 159 6.67 2.46 -20.97
CA VAL A 159 6.00 3.28 -19.93
C VAL A 159 4.78 2.58 -19.35
N PHE A 160 4.14 1.70 -20.12
CA PHE A 160 2.99 0.93 -19.67
C PHE A 160 3.35 -0.01 -18.51
N ALA A 161 4.56 -0.58 -18.50
CA ALA A 161 5.03 -1.34 -17.35
C ALA A 161 4.97 -0.53 -16.04
N PHE A 162 5.44 0.72 -16.06
CA PHE A 162 5.41 1.60 -14.89
C PHE A 162 3.99 2.04 -14.52
N GLN A 163 3.12 2.23 -15.51
CA GLN A 163 1.69 2.50 -15.28
C GLN A 163 1.00 1.31 -14.61
N VAL A 164 1.34 0.07 -14.99
CA VAL A 164 0.83 -1.16 -14.36
C VAL A 164 1.34 -1.26 -12.92
N LEU A 165 2.64 -1.00 -12.67
CA LEU A 165 3.19 -1.02 -11.31
C LEU A 165 2.43 -0.03 -10.41
N ASN A 166 2.34 1.24 -10.81
CA ASN A 166 1.71 2.25 -9.95
C ASN A 166 0.17 2.10 -9.87
N GLY A 167 -0.45 1.60 -10.95
CA GLY A 167 -1.88 1.33 -11.04
C GLY A 167 -2.28 -0.09 -10.64
N ALA A 168 -1.43 -0.86 -9.94
CA ALA A 168 -1.70 -2.27 -9.67
C ALA A 168 -2.99 -2.50 -8.87
N GLY A 169 -3.26 -1.65 -7.87
CA GLY A 169 -4.52 -1.69 -7.12
C GLY A 169 -5.72 -1.32 -7.99
N ASP A 170 -5.61 -0.26 -8.80
CA ASP A 170 -6.67 0.16 -9.72
C ASP A 170 -7.00 -0.91 -10.77
N LEU A 171 -5.98 -1.68 -11.20
CA LEU A 171 -6.10 -2.72 -12.20
C LEU A 171 -7.06 -3.85 -11.77
N LEU A 172 -7.16 -4.12 -10.46
CA LEU A 172 -8.06 -5.14 -9.91
C LEU A 172 -9.54 -4.88 -10.27
N ASP A 173 -9.92 -3.60 -10.30
CA ASP A 173 -11.25 -3.14 -10.69
C ASP A 173 -11.36 -2.89 -12.20
N LEU A 174 -10.33 -2.29 -12.82
CA LEU A 174 -10.34 -1.99 -14.26
C LEU A 174 -10.49 -3.25 -15.12
N LEU A 175 -9.95 -4.39 -14.69
CA LEU A 175 -10.15 -5.65 -15.39
C LEU A 175 -11.64 -6.02 -15.52
N SER A 176 -12.48 -5.65 -14.55
CA SER A 176 -13.93 -5.83 -14.63
C SER A 176 -14.63 -4.79 -15.53
N VAL A 177 -13.99 -3.65 -15.78
CA VAL A 177 -14.50 -2.58 -16.65
C VAL A 177 -14.21 -2.86 -18.13
N ILE A 178 -12.98 -3.26 -18.45
CA ILE A 178 -12.55 -3.48 -19.85
C ILE A 178 -13.05 -4.81 -20.43
N ASP A 179 -13.41 -5.75 -19.56
CA ASP A 179 -13.87 -7.09 -19.90
C ASP A 179 -15.02 -7.54 -18.96
N PRO A 180 -16.19 -6.88 -19.03
CA PRO A 180 -17.32 -7.20 -18.16
C PRO A 180 -17.81 -8.64 -18.33
N ALA A 181 -17.74 -9.18 -19.56
CA ALA A 181 -18.19 -10.53 -19.88
C ALA A 181 -17.38 -11.63 -19.16
N SER A 182 -16.11 -11.37 -18.84
CA SER A 182 -15.28 -12.31 -18.07
C SER A 182 -15.28 -12.01 -16.56
N SER A 183 -16.08 -11.04 -16.10
CA SER A 183 -16.22 -10.78 -14.67
C SER A 183 -17.01 -11.89 -14.02
N ALA A 184 -16.49 -12.41 -12.91
CA ALA A 184 -17.11 -13.53 -12.23
C ALA A 184 -18.47 -13.13 -11.65
N ASP A 185 -19.50 -13.93 -11.92
CA ASP A 185 -20.83 -13.76 -11.34
C ASP A 185 -20.92 -14.57 -10.04
N TRP A 186 -20.78 -13.88 -8.92
CA TRP A 186 -20.84 -14.49 -7.59
C TRP A 186 -22.21 -15.12 -7.32
N THR A 187 -23.28 -14.71 -8.03
CA THR A 187 -24.61 -15.28 -7.83
C THR A 187 -24.71 -16.72 -8.34
N GLN A 188 -23.79 -17.17 -9.20
CA GLN A 188 -23.75 -18.55 -9.71
C GLN A 188 -22.73 -19.42 -8.98
N MET A 189 -22.05 -18.88 -7.97
CA MET A 189 -21.02 -19.58 -7.21
C MET A 189 -21.61 -20.33 -6.01
N THR A 190 -20.96 -21.43 -5.62
CA THR A 190 -21.20 -22.08 -4.33
C THR A 190 -20.70 -21.20 -3.17
N HIS A 191 -21.09 -21.53 -1.94
CA HIS A 191 -20.59 -20.85 -0.74
C HIS A 191 -19.06 -20.83 -0.67
N SER A 192 -18.40 -21.98 -0.89
CA SER A 192 -16.95 -22.08 -0.87
C SER A 192 -16.27 -21.25 -1.99
N GLN A 193 -16.89 -21.19 -3.17
CA GLN A 193 -16.38 -20.38 -4.28
C GLN A 193 -16.50 -18.88 -3.99
N VAL A 194 -17.61 -18.41 -3.39
CA VAL A 194 -17.74 -17.00 -2.98
C VAL A 194 -16.77 -16.66 -1.86
N LEU A 195 -16.57 -17.55 -0.89
CA LEU A 195 -15.59 -17.34 0.17
C LEU A 195 -14.17 -17.17 -0.41
N SER A 196 -13.74 -18.08 -1.29
CA SER A 196 -12.46 -17.95 -2.00
C SER A 196 -12.41 -16.68 -2.86
N TYR A 197 -13.49 -16.31 -3.54
CA TYR A 197 -13.56 -15.07 -4.33
C TYR A 197 -13.32 -13.82 -3.46
N VAL A 198 -13.98 -13.74 -2.30
CA VAL A 198 -13.84 -12.63 -1.35
C VAL A 198 -12.46 -12.59 -0.72
N GLN A 199 -11.88 -13.75 -0.39
CA GLN A 199 -10.54 -13.84 0.19
C GLN A 199 -9.43 -13.54 -0.84
N ASP A 200 -9.64 -13.88 -2.11
CA ASP A 200 -8.65 -13.65 -3.18
C ASP A 200 -8.70 -12.20 -3.72
N ARG A 201 -9.81 -11.47 -3.49
CA ARG A 201 -10.00 -10.07 -3.93
C ARG A 201 -10.02 -9.04 -2.80
N GLY A 202 -10.43 -9.43 -1.60
CA GLY A 202 -10.32 -8.62 -0.41
C GLY A 202 -8.88 -8.63 0.10
N MET A 203 -8.30 -7.44 0.26
CA MET A 203 -6.90 -7.29 0.62
C MET A 203 -6.75 -6.66 1.99
N CYS A 204 -6.01 -7.37 2.83
CA CYS A 204 -5.39 -6.88 4.06
C CYS A 204 -6.26 -6.89 5.32
N SER A 205 -5.58 -6.78 6.46
CA SER A 205 -6.16 -6.56 7.78
C SER A 205 -5.45 -5.37 8.43
N ALA A 206 -6.20 -4.47 9.08
CA ALA A 206 -5.64 -3.36 9.86
C ALA A 206 -6.27 -3.31 11.25
N LEU A 207 -5.49 -2.80 12.20
CA LEU A 207 -5.94 -2.55 13.57
C LEU A 207 -5.30 -1.26 14.08
N ILE A 208 -6.13 -0.38 14.62
CA ILE A 208 -5.71 0.74 15.46
C ILE A 208 -6.15 0.40 16.87
N LYS A 209 -5.22 0.37 17.83
CA LYS A 209 -5.49 -0.05 19.20
C LYS A 209 -5.04 1.04 20.17
N VAL A 210 -5.93 1.46 21.05
CA VAL A 210 -5.64 2.39 22.15
C VAL A 210 -5.55 1.62 23.45
N LEU A 211 -4.54 1.93 24.27
CA LEU A 211 -4.40 1.34 25.60
C LEU A 211 -5.40 1.96 26.60
N GLY A 212 -5.67 1.22 27.69
CA GLY A 212 -6.82 1.46 28.57
C GLY A 212 -6.88 2.85 29.22
N ALA A 213 -5.73 3.45 29.53
CA ALA A 213 -5.64 4.83 30.03
C ALA A 213 -4.96 5.76 29.01
N TYR A 214 -5.06 5.43 27.72
CA TYR A 214 -4.46 6.16 26.60
C TYR A 214 -2.94 6.29 26.72
N GLU A 215 -2.27 5.30 27.33
CA GLU A 215 -0.83 5.30 27.52
C GLU A 215 -0.07 5.28 26.19
N ASP A 216 -0.67 4.64 25.19
CA ASP A 216 -0.18 4.57 23.82
C ASP A 216 -1.33 4.30 22.83
N VAL A 217 -1.03 4.48 21.55
CA VAL A 217 -1.84 4.02 20.42
C VAL A 217 -0.97 3.25 19.44
N PHE A 218 -1.37 2.01 19.14
CA PHE A 218 -0.73 1.18 18.13
C PHE A 218 -1.49 1.26 16.82
N MET A 219 -0.75 1.33 15.72
CA MET A 219 -1.24 1.35 14.35
C MET A 219 -0.55 0.24 13.59
N SER A 220 -1.32 -0.69 13.04
CA SER A 220 -0.77 -1.81 12.29
C SER A 220 -1.56 -2.16 11.05
N HIS A 221 -0.84 -2.66 10.07
CA HIS A 221 -1.39 -3.13 8.81
C HIS A 221 -0.66 -4.40 8.33
N SER A 222 -1.42 -5.41 7.94
CA SER A 222 -0.93 -6.68 7.38
C SER A 222 -1.51 -6.88 5.99
N SER A 223 -0.67 -6.73 4.96
CA SER A 223 -1.09 -6.80 3.56
C SER A 223 -1.45 -8.21 3.15
N TRP A 224 -2.55 -8.38 2.43
CA TRP A 224 -2.89 -9.64 1.76
C TRP A 224 -2.94 -9.44 0.25
N PHE A 225 -2.14 -10.20 -0.48
CA PHE A 225 -2.21 -10.25 -1.95
C PHE A 225 -1.45 -11.51 -2.43
N VAL A 226 -1.05 -11.59 -3.71
CA VAL A 226 -0.25 -12.72 -4.20
C VAL A 226 1.18 -12.64 -3.68
N TYR A 227 1.79 -13.79 -3.36
CA TYR A 227 3.16 -13.85 -2.87
C TYR A 227 4.19 -13.43 -3.92
N GLN A 228 3.82 -13.42 -5.21
CA GLN A 228 4.60 -12.83 -6.30
C GLN A 228 4.93 -11.35 -6.07
N ALA A 229 4.14 -10.66 -5.24
CA ALA A 229 4.33 -9.27 -4.89
C ALA A 229 5.32 -9.05 -3.74
N THR A 230 5.87 -10.09 -3.09
CA THR A 230 6.73 -9.95 -1.89
C THR A 230 8.15 -9.41 -2.16
N MET A 231 8.37 -8.74 -3.29
CA MET A 231 9.59 -7.97 -3.54
C MET A 231 9.45 -6.60 -2.87
N ARG A 232 9.91 -6.48 -1.63
CA ARG A 232 9.55 -5.34 -0.78
C ARG A 232 10.66 -4.32 -0.66
N ILE A 233 10.26 -3.05 -0.67
CA ILE A 233 11.11 -1.91 -0.32
C ILE A 233 10.35 -1.05 0.71
N TYR A 234 10.93 -0.80 1.87
CA TYR A 234 10.45 0.25 2.77
C TYR A 234 11.08 1.57 2.35
N LYS A 235 10.26 2.60 2.14
CA LYS A 235 10.69 3.86 1.52
C LYS A 235 10.58 5.00 2.51
N HIS A 236 11.62 5.82 2.55
CA HIS A 236 11.70 7.08 3.28
C HIS A 236 11.96 8.20 2.27
N TYR A 237 10.96 9.06 2.07
CA TYR A 237 11.08 10.23 1.21
C TYR A 237 11.11 11.50 2.05
N ASN A 238 11.98 12.43 1.69
CA ASN A 238 12.04 13.79 2.24
C ASN A 238 12.23 14.79 1.09
N PHE A 239 11.12 15.31 0.56
CA PHE A 239 11.10 16.19 -0.60
C PHE A 239 10.68 17.59 -0.16
N ASN A 240 11.64 18.49 -0.05
CA ASN A 240 11.41 19.84 0.42
C ASN A 240 10.86 20.75 -0.70
N VAL A 241 9.70 20.37 -1.26
CA VAL A 241 8.95 21.22 -2.19
C VAL A 241 8.48 22.51 -1.51
N SER A 242 8.31 23.56 -2.30
CA SER A 242 7.98 24.90 -1.84
C SER A 242 6.50 25.27 -2.01
N ASP A 243 5.69 24.45 -2.68
CA ASP A 243 4.25 24.69 -2.85
C ASP A 243 3.55 24.95 -1.49
N PRO A 244 2.87 26.10 -1.32
CA PRO A 244 2.27 26.48 -0.04
C PRO A 244 1.10 25.58 0.39
N ALA A 245 0.55 24.77 -0.52
CA ALA A 245 -0.50 23.81 -0.20
C ALA A 245 0.05 22.41 0.19
N THR A 246 1.38 22.24 0.30
CA THR A 246 1.98 21.02 0.82
C THR A 246 2.05 21.05 2.34
N SER A 247 1.32 20.15 3.00
CA SER A 247 1.37 19.96 4.46
C SER A 247 2.38 18.89 4.88
N SER A 248 2.69 17.93 4.02
CA SER A 248 3.67 16.87 4.31
C SER A 248 4.74 16.79 3.22
N LYS A 249 5.99 17.02 3.64
CA LYS A 249 7.19 16.97 2.80
C LYS A 249 8.01 15.69 3.00
N ARG A 250 7.75 14.98 4.10
CA ARG A 250 8.42 13.73 4.47
C ARG A 250 7.40 12.64 4.71
N THR A 251 7.66 11.46 4.15
CA THR A 251 6.81 10.28 4.31
C THR A 251 7.65 9.02 4.46
N SER A 252 7.16 8.06 5.23
CA SER A 252 7.75 6.72 5.37
C SER A 252 6.68 5.66 5.23
N PHE A 253 6.91 4.68 4.35
CA PHE A 253 5.87 3.73 3.95
C PHE A 253 6.43 2.42 3.41
N SER A 254 5.71 1.32 3.62
CA SER A 254 6.01 0.04 2.98
C SER A 254 5.60 0.08 1.50
N SER A 255 6.41 -0.48 0.61
CA SER A 255 6.20 -0.36 -0.83
C SER A 255 6.92 -1.49 -1.59
N TYR A 256 7.09 -1.27 -2.90
CA TYR A 256 7.60 -2.20 -3.90
C TYR A 256 8.52 -1.47 -4.89
N PRO A 257 9.41 -2.16 -5.60
CA PRO A 257 10.21 -1.57 -6.67
C PRO A 257 9.33 -0.92 -7.76
N GLY A 258 9.56 0.36 -8.03
CA GLY A 258 8.86 1.10 -9.10
C GLY A 258 7.46 1.62 -8.76
N PHE A 259 6.94 1.30 -7.59
CA PHE A 259 5.69 1.83 -7.05
C PHE A 259 5.98 3.15 -6.33
N LEU A 260 5.44 4.27 -6.79
CA LEU A 260 5.61 5.55 -6.10
C LEU A 260 4.59 5.70 -4.95
N GLU A 261 3.86 4.64 -4.63
CA GLU A 261 2.91 4.52 -3.53
C GLU A 261 3.15 3.23 -2.73
N SER A 262 2.39 3.05 -1.67
CA SER A 262 2.50 1.91 -0.76
C SER A 262 1.78 0.68 -1.32
N LEU A 263 0.65 0.86 -2.02
CA LEU A 263 -0.34 -0.18 -2.36
C LEU A 263 -1.01 -0.81 -1.13
N ASP A 264 -0.25 -1.09 -0.07
CA ASP A 264 -0.66 -1.86 1.09
C ASP A 264 -2.00 -1.43 1.75
N ASP A 265 -2.23 -0.22 2.27
CA ASP A 265 -1.34 0.94 2.41
C ASP A 265 -0.94 1.18 3.88
N PHE A 266 0.31 1.57 4.13
CA PHE A 266 0.81 2.03 5.44
C PHE A 266 1.72 3.24 5.24
N TYR A 267 1.34 4.42 5.73
CA TYR A 267 2.11 5.66 5.62
C TYR A 267 2.23 6.39 6.94
N GLN A 268 3.41 6.96 7.19
CA GLN A 268 3.69 7.92 8.24
C GLN A 268 4.14 9.23 7.61
N MET A 269 3.53 10.35 7.99
CA MET A 269 3.67 11.63 7.28
C MET A 269 4.08 12.77 8.21
N SER A 270 4.90 13.71 7.71
CA SER A 270 5.34 14.91 8.45
C SER A 270 4.25 15.90 8.84
N SER A 271 3.03 15.74 8.31
CA SER A 271 1.82 16.40 8.83
C SER A 271 1.33 15.80 10.17
N ASN A 272 2.13 14.91 10.78
CA ASN A 272 1.82 14.11 11.97
C ASN A 272 0.56 13.26 11.79
N MET A 273 0.40 12.69 10.59
CA MET A 273 -0.68 11.78 10.27
C MET A 273 -0.14 10.39 9.89
N VAL A 274 -0.90 9.36 10.20
CA VAL A 274 -0.72 8.00 9.69
C VAL A 274 -1.90 7.66 8.78
N MET A 275 -1.66 6.99 7.66
CA MET A 275 -2.71 6.49 6.79
C MET A 275 -2.57 4.98 6.59
N LEU A 276 -3.62 4.26 6.93
CA LEU A 276 -3.77 2.82 6.71
C LEU A 276 -4.92 2.55 5.72
N GLN A 277 -4.95 1.36 5.11
CA GLN A 277 -6.05 1.00 4.21
C GLN A 277 -6.33 -0.51 4.17
N THR A 278 -7.57 -0.93 3.92
CA THR A 278 -7.91 -2.31 3.48
C THR A 278 -8.97 -2.30 2.37
N THR A 279 -8.89 -3.24 1.42
CA THR A 279 -9.65 -3.15 0.16
C THR A 279 -11.03 -3.76 0.31
N ASN A 280 -12.09 -3.02 -0.02
CA ASN A 280 -13.46 -3.52 0.05
C ASN A 280 -13.82 -4.26 -1.25
N ASN A 281 -14.73 -5.23 -1.15
CA ASN A 281 -15.30 -5.85 -2.34
C ASN A 281 -16.47 -5.01 -2.86
N VAL A 282 -16.60 -4.93 -4.19
CA VAL A 282 -17.79 -4.36 -4.85
C VAL A 282 -18.51 -5.48 -5.59
N PHE A 283 -19.57 -6.02 -4.97
CA PHE A 283 -20.38 -7.11 -5.54
C PHE A 283 -21.38 -6.60 -6.58
N ASN A 284 -21.89 -5.38 -6.40
CA ASN A 284 -22.77 -4.73 -7.36
C ASN A 284 -21.97 -4.25 -8.59
N LYS A 285 -21.83 -5.14 -9.59
CA LYS A 285 -21.05 -4.86 -10.79
C LYS A 285 -21.62 -3.73 -11.66
N LYS A 286 -22.88 -3.33 -11.49
CA LYS A 286 -23.47 -2.18 -12.20
C LYS A 286 -22.78 -0.86 -11.85
N LEU A 287 -22.15 -0.77 -10.68
CA LEU A 287 -21.40 0.42 -10.26
C LEU A 287 -20.19 0.69 -11.18
N TYR A 288 -19.61 -0.34 -11.79
CA TYR A 288 -18.48 -0.16 -12.71
C TYR A 288 -18.84 0.62 -13.99
N ASN A 289 -20.13 0.79 -14.30
CA ASN A 289 -20.59 1.66 -15.40
C ASN A 289 -20.25 3.15 -15.16
N PHE A 290 -19.95 3.54 -13.92
CA PHE A 290 -19.53 4.90 -13.58
C PHE A 290 -18.01 5.12 -13.74
N VAL A 291 -17.24 4.04 -13.91
CA VAL A 291 -15.78 4.11 -14.07
C VAL A 291 -15.47 4.58 -15.48
N LYS A 292 -14.64 5.62 -15.61
CA LYS A 292 -14.26 6.25 -16.88
C LYS A 292 -12.82 6.74 -16.84
N PRO A 293 -12.12 6.82 -17.99
CA PRO A 293 -10.74 7.28 -18.03
C PRO A 293 -10.57 8.75 -17.64
N GLN A 294 -11.64 9.56 -17.66
CA GLN A 294 -11.61 10.94 -17.14
C GLN A 294 -11.77 10.99 -15.62
N SER A 295 -10.84 10.34 -14.91
CA SER A 295 -10.74 10.27 -13.46
C SER A 295 -9.28 10.09 -13.03
N LEU A 296 -8.98 10.32 -11.75
CA LEU A 296 -7.65 10.06 -11.19
C LEU A 296 -7.64 8.71 -10.49
N PHE A 297 -6.65 7.88 -10.82
CA PHE A 297 -6.47 6.59 -10.16
C PHE A 297 -6.24 6.76 -8.65
N ALA A 298 -6.52 5.71 -7.89
CA ALA A 298 -6.43 5.73 -6.44
C ALA A 298 -5.02 6.10 -5.97
N TRP A 299 -3.97 5.52 -6.56
CA TRP A 299 -2.59 5.84 -6.18
C TRP A 299 -2.26 7.34 -6.35
N GLN A 300 -2.78 7.97 -7.42
CA GLN A 300 -2.59 9.39 -7.70
C GLN A 300 -3.28 10.22 -6.62
N ARG A 301 -4.55 9.91 -6.31
CA ARG A 301 -5.34 10.65 -5.31
C ARG A 301 -4.78 10.47 -3.90
N VAL A 302 -4.37 9.25 -3.53
CA VAL A 302 -3.72 8.96 -2.24
C VAL A 302 -2.44 9.76 -2.08
N ARG A 303 -1.56 9.76 -3.10
CA ARG A 303 -0.31 10.54 -3.06
C ARG A 303 -0.57 12.05 -2.94
N VAL A 304 -1.56 12.58 -3.65
CA VAL A 304 -1.96 13.99 -3.52
C VAL A 304 -2.50 14.29 -2.12
N ALA A 305 -3.41 13.46 -1.61
CA ALA A 305 -4.01 13.65 -0.29
C ALA A 305 -2.97 13.57 0.83
N ASN A 306 -2.04 12.61 0.76
CA ASN A 306 -0.94 12.47 1.72
C ASN A 306 0.00 13.68 1.74
N MET A 307 0.21 14.32 0.59
CA MET A 307 1.10 15.48 0.48
C MET A 307 0.43 16.78 0.92
N MET A 308 -0.86 16.94 0.62
CA MET A 308 -1.60 18.20 0.85
C MET A 308 -2.29 18.29 2.20
N ALA A 309 -2.90 17.21 2.70
CA ALA A 309 -3.82 17.31 3.83
C ALA A 309 -3.08 17.55 5.16
N ASN A 310 -3.70 18.35 6.04
CA ASN A 310 -3.25 18.58 7.42
C ASN A 310 -4.21 17.99 8.48
N GLY A 311 -5.23 17.25 8.06
CA GLY A 311 -6.16 16.53 8.93
C GLY A 311 -7.02 15.54 8.14
N GLY A 312 -7.69 14.64 8.85
CA GLY A 312 -8.49 13.57 8.26
C GLY A 312 -9.67 14.04 7.40
N GLU A 313 -10.36 15.10 7.82
CA GLU A 313 -11.46 15.69 7.04
C GLU A 313 -10.97 16.23 5.69
N GLU A 314 -9.88 16.99 5.70
CA GLU A 314 -9.29 17.55 4.48
C GLU A 314 -8.81 16.43 3.53
N TRP A 315 -8.17 15.39 4.08
CA TRP A 315 -7.75 14.21 3.33
C TRP A 315 -8.93 13.57 2.60
N SER A 316 -10.08 13.42 3.27
CA SER A 316 -11.31 12.87 2.66
C SER A 316 -11.89 13.73 1.53
N LYS A 317 -11.84 15.07 1.68
CA LYS A 317 -12.29 16.02 0.66
C LYS A 317 -11.44 15.92 -0.59
N ILE A 318 -10.13 15.76 -0.45
CA ILE A 318 -9.23 15.56 -1.59
C ILE A 318 -9.52 14.23 -2.29
N MET A 319 -9.70 13.15 -1.54
CA MET A 319 -10.00 11.82 -2.10
C MET A 319 -11.31 11.75 -2.88
N THR A 320 -12.29 12.59 -2.52
CA THR A 320 -13.58 12.69 -3.22
C THR A 320 -13.44 13.26 -4.64
N ARG A 321 -12.43 14.11 -4.89
CA ARG A 321 -12.23 14.77 -6.19
C ARG A 321 -11.75 13.77 -7.24
N TYR A 322 -12.45 13.74 -8.37
CA TYR A 322 -12.12 12.87 -9.52
C TYR A 322 -12.01 11.39 -9.16
N ASN A 323 -12.82 10.92 -8.20
CA ASN A 323 -12.92 9.50 -7.84
C ASN A 323 -13.05 8.61 -9.09
N SER A 324 -12.13 7.66 -9.24
CA SER A 324 -12.11 6.72 -10.35
C SER A 324 -13.05 5.55 -10.18
N GLY A 325 -13.47 5.21 -8.94
CA GLY A 325 -14.16 3.96 -8.66
C GLY A 325 -13.28 2.72 -8.83
N THR A 326 -11.97 2.89 -8.73
CA THR A 326 -10.96 1.83 -8.84
C THR A 326 -10.10 1.85 -7.59
N TYR A 327 -9.62 0.67 -7.21
CA TYR A 327 -9.04 0.36 -5.91
C TYR A 327 -9.94 0.82 -4.77
N ASN A 328 -11.11 0.19 -4.67
CA ASN A 328 -12.19 0.61 -3.78
C ASN A 328 -11.92 0.17 -2.33
N ASN A 329 -11.65 1.14 -1.47
CA ASN A 329 -10.93 0.93 -0.22
C ASN A 329 -11.63 1.58 0.98
N GLN A 330 -11.39 1.05 2.18
CA GLN A 330 -11.55 1.78 3.45
C GLN A 330 -10.18 2.31 3.88
N TYR A 331 -10.05 3.63 3.95
CA TYR A 331 -8.86 4.33 4.44
C TYR A 331 -9.10 4.78 5.88
N MET A 332 -8.08 4.65 6.72
CA MET A 332 -8.06 5.15 8.10
C MET A 332 -6.97 6.20 8.21
N VAL A 333 -7.37 7.46 8.42
CA VAL A 333 -6.47 8.60 8.57
C VAL A 333 -6.42 8.98 10.05
N ILE A 334 -5.28 8.67 10.68
CA ILE A 334 -5.03 8.94 12.08
C ILE A 334 -4.28 10.25 12.22
N ASP A 335 -4.87 11.24 12.88
CA ASP A 335 -4.21 12.51 13.20
C ASP A 335 -3.59 12.46 14.60
N LEU A 336 -2.28 12.26 14.67
CA LEU A 336 -1.55 12.16 15.94
C LEU A 336 -1.53 13.47 16.72
N LYS A 337 -1.81 14.60 16.06
CA LYS A 337 -1.94 15.92 16.72
C LYS A 337 -3.15 15.96 17.66
N LYS A 338 -4.13 15.08 17.44
CA LYS A 338 -5.39 14.96 18.20
C LYS A 338 -5.37 13.87 19.26
N ILE A 339 -4.23 13.22 19.46
CA ILE A 339 -4.04 12.17 20.47
C ILE A 339 -3.09 12.70 21.54
N HIS A 340 -3.60 12.92 22.74
CA HIS A 340 -2.85 13.34 23.91
C HIS A 340 -2.74 12.16 24.88
N LEU A 341 -1.59 11.47 24.82
CA LEU A 341 -1.34 10.29 25.65
C LEU A 341 -1.59 10.58 27.13
N LYS A 342 -2.17 9.60 27.83
CA LYS A 342 -2.55 9.66 29.25
C LYS A 342 -3.56 10.77 29.59
N SER A 343 -4.24 11.33 28.60
CA SER A 343 -5.15 12.45 28.77
C SER A 343 -6.43 12.28 27.96
N ALA A 344 -6.37 12.48 26.64
CA ALA A 344 -7.56 12.51 25.80
C ALA A 344 -7.23 12.18 24.34
N ILE A 345 -8.22 11.64 23.65
CA ILE A 345 -8.25 11.56 22.19
C ILE A 345 -9.33 12.55 21.74
N GLU A 346 -8.97 13.63 21.06
CA GLU A 346 -9.88 14.67 20.59
C GLU A 346 -10.60 14.26 19.30
N ASP A 347 -11.78 14.82 19.07
CA ASP A 347 -12.50 14.63 17.80
C ASP A 347 -11.59 15.03 16.61
N GLY A 348 -11.69 14.25 15.54
CA GLY A 348 -10.82 14.31 14.37
C GLY A 348 -9.56 13.45 14.46
N ALA A 349 -9.30 12.75 15.56
CA ALA A 349 -8.15 11.84 15.69
C ALA A 349 -8.19 10.64 14.74
N LEU A 350 -9.38 10.14 14.39
CA LEU A 350 -9.55 9.10 13.39
C LEU A 350 -10.65 9.48 12.40
N TRP A 351 -10.26 9.70 11.15
CA TRP A 351 -11.19 9.77 10.03
C TRP A 351 -11.17 8.48 9.23
N VAL A 352 -12.35 7.96 8.93
CA VAL A 352 -12.50 6.79 8.05
C VAL A 352 -13.14 7.25 6.76
N VAL A 353 -12.60 6.80 5.62
CA VAL A 353 -13.03 7.16 4.28
C VAL A 353 -13.24 5.89 3.47
N GLU A 354 -14.41 5.73 2.87
CA GLU A 354 -14.73 4.59 2.03
C GLU A 354 -15.09 5.03 0.61
N GLN A 355 -14.50 4.36 -0.36
CA GLN A 355 -14.72 4.62 -1.77
C GLN A 355 -15.35 3.43 -2.46
N ILE A 356 -16.31 3.71 -3.33
CA ILE A 356 -16.80 2.83 -4.40
C ILE A 356 -16.96 3.66 -5.70
N PRO A 357 -17.26 3.05 -6.86
CA PRO A 357 -17.59 3.84 -8.03
C PRO A 357 -18.74 4.82 -7.74
N SER A 358 -18.57 6.07 -8.16
CA SER A 358 -19.48 7.23 -7.97
C SER A 358 -19.63 7.80 -6.55
N LEU A 359 -19.13 7.14 -5.49
CA LEU A 359 -19.32 7.57 -4.11
C LEU A 359 -18.02 7.52 -3.30
N VAL A 360 -17.78 8.57 -2.53
CA VAL A 360 -16.85 8.57 -1.40
C VAL A 360 -17.67 9.00 -0.18
N GLU A 361 -17.68 8.18 0.86
CA GLU A 361 -18.32 8.46 2.14
C GLU A 361 -17.22 8.55 3.20
N ALA A 362 -17.33 9.51 4.13
CA ALA A 362 -16.30 9.74 5.14
C ALA A 362 -16.91 10.24 6.44
N GLY A 363 -16.24 9.94 7.56
CA GLY A 363 -16.68 10.42 8.88
C GLY A 363 -15.61 10.27 9.96
N ASP A 364 -15.78 11.07 11.00
CA ASP A 364 -14.95 11.02 12.22
C ASP A 364 -15.35 9.84 13.10
N MET A 365 -14.49 8.84 13.18
CA MET A 365 -14.67 7.61 13.96
C MET A 365 -13.94 7.65 15.30
N THR A 366 -13.48 8.82 15.73
CA THR A 366 -12.89 9.03 17.05
C THR A 366 -13.77 8.51 18.19
N PRO A 367 -15.11 8.68 18.19
CA PRO A 367 -15.96 8.13 19.26
C PRO A 367 -15.82 6.61 19.43
N ILE A 368 -15.61 5.86 18.34
CA ILE A 368 -15.38 4.41 18.39
C ILE A 368 -13.95 4.12 18.82
N LEU A 369 -12.96 4.85 18.31
CA LEU A 369 -11.56 4.66 18.70
C LEU A 369 -11.37 4.79 20.22
N ARG A 370 -12.08 5.73 20.86
CA ARG A 370 -12.08 5.92 22.33
C ARG A 370 -12.56 4.69 23.11
N THR A 371 -13.35 3.79 22.51
CA THR A 371 -13.77 2.54 23.17
C THR A 371 -12.67 1.48 23.17
N GLY A 372 -11.57 1.71 22.47
CA GLY A 372 -10.34 0.93 22.59
C GLY A 372 -9.71 0.52 21.26
N TYR A 373 -10.46 0.42 20.16
CA TYR A 373 -9.89 -0.02 18.88
C TYR A 373 -10.74 0.34 17.66
N TRP A 374 -10.09 0.35 16.48
CA TRP A 374 -10.73 0.33 15.17
C TRP A 374 -10.16 -0.82 14.33
N PRO A 375 -10.97 -1.83 13.95
CA PRO A 375 -10.55 -2.90 13.07
C PRO A 375 -10.93 -2.62 11.61
N SER A 376 -10.16 -3.16 10.66
CA SER A 376 -10.48 -3.10 9.22
C SER A 376 -10.15 -4.42 8.52
N TYR A 377 -11.07 -4.96 7.73
CA TYR A 377 -11.02 -6.35 7.24
C TYR A 377 -11.85 -6.61 5.95
N ASN A 378 -11.83 -5.67 4.99
CA ASN A 378 -12.44 -5.83 3.65
C ASN A 378 -13.97 -5.86 3.58
N VAL A 379 -14.63 -5.36 4.62
CA VAL A 379 -16.07 -5.15 4.63
C VAL A 379 -16.31 -3.69 4.97
N PRO A 380 -17.08 -2.95 4.15
CA PRO A 380 -17.31 -1.53 4.39
C PRO A 380 -18.11 -1.31 5.68
N TYR A 381 -17.72 -0.30 6.42
CA TYR A 381 -18.34 0.14 7.67
C TYR A 381 -19.57 1.01 7.42
N PHE A 382 -19.48 1.98 6.51
CA PHE A 382 -20.59 2.90 6.27
C PHE A 382 -21.73 2.15 5.59
N GLU A 383 -22.90 2.15 6.24
CA GLU A 383 -24.07 1.38 5.79
C GLU A 383 -24.44 1.67 4.34
N LYS A 384 -24.34 2.94 3.91
CA LYS A 384 -24.60 3.35 2.53
C LYS A 384 -23.65 2.68 1.54
N VAL A 385 -22.35 2.63 1.86
CA VAL A 385 -21.33 1.97 1.03
C VAL A 385 -21.56 0.46 1.02
N TYR A 386 -21.82 -0.13 2.18
CA TYR A 386 -22.16 -1.55 2.35
C TYR A 386 -23.36 -1.96 1.48
N ASN A 387 -24.45 -1.20 1.55
CA ASN A 387 -25.67 -1.43 0.79
C ASN A 387 -25.45 -1.27 -0.71
N MET A 388 -24.85 -0.17 -1.15
CA MET A 388 -24.61 0.10 -2.58
C MET A 388 -23.66 -0.93 -3.21
N SER A 389 -22.69 -1.42 -2.45
CA SER A 389 -21.73 -2.44 -2.88
C SER A 389 -22.34 -3.84 -3.02
N GLY A 390 -23.57 -4.06 -2.55
CA GLY A 390 -24.30 -5.33 -2.71
C GLY A 390 -24.08 -6.36 -1.60
N TYR A 391 -23.48 -5.98 -0.46
CA TYR A 391 -23.27 -6.92 0.65
C TYR A 391 -24.56 -7.51 1.24
N PRO A 392 -25.71 -6.78 1.37
CA PRO A 392 -26.94 -7.37 1.90
C PRO A 392 -27.41 -8.60 1.11
N GLU A 393 -27.27 -8.58 -0.21
CA GLU A 393 -27.66 -9.71 -1.08
C GLU A 393 -26.71 -10.90 -0.88
N VAL A 394 -25.40 -10.64 -0.77
CA VAL A 394 -24.40 -11.67 -0.47
C VAL A 394 -24.69 -12.31 0.89
N VAL A 395 -24.96 -11.52 1.94
CA VAL A 395 -25.27 -12.05 3.28
C VAL A 395 -26.57 -12.85 3.29
N ALA A 396 -27.61 -12.40 2.61
CA ALA A 396 -28.87 -13.13 2.51
C ALA A 396 -28.69 -14.51 1.87
N LYS A 397 -27.78 -14.62 0.88
CA LYS A 397 -27.54 -15.87 0.14
C LYS A 397 -26.47 -16.77 0.75
N MET A 398 -25.42 -16.18 1.29
CA MET A 398 -24.19 -16.88 1.69
C MET A 398 -23.99 -16.91 3.21
N GLY A 399 -24.79 -16.17 3.99
CA GLY A 399 -24.75 -16.20 5.44
C GLY A 399 -23.91 -15.08 6.07
N ALA A 400 -23.87 -15.11 7.40
CA ALA A 400 -23.42 -13.99 8.21
C ALA A 400 -21.91 -13.71 8.16
N ASP A 401 -21.09 -14.67 7.70
CA ASP A 401 -19.63 -14.50 7.58
C ASP A 401 -19.21 -13.48 6.52
N PHE A 402 -20.13 -13.05 5.66
CA PHE A 402 -19.92 -11.96 4.71
C PHE A 402 -20.37 -10.60 5.26
N SER A 403 -20.97 -10.56 6.45
CA SER A 403 -21.43 -9.33 7.08
C SER A 403 -20.30 -8.60 7.80
N TYR A 404 -20.46 -7.28 7.98
CA TYR A 404 -19.47 -6.47 8.71
C TYR A 404 -19.27 -6.97 10.15
N GLN A 405 -20.34 -7.40 10.82
CA GLN A 405 -20.29 -7.75 12.24
C GLN A 405 -19.76 -9.17 12.51
N LEU A 406 -20.06 -10.13 11.62
CA LEU A 406 -19.83 -11.55 11.87
C LEU A 406 -18.81 -12.20 10.93
N ALA A 407 -18.15 -11.42 10.07
CA ALA A 407 -16.99 -11.91 9.33
C ALA A 407 -15.94 -12.54 10.27
N PRO A 408 -15.25 -13.63 9.88
CA PRO A 408 -14.25 -14.31 10.71
C PRO A 408 -13.24 -13.37 11.38
N ARG A 409 -12.70 -12.41 10.62
CA ARG A 409 -11.78 -11.39 11.15
C ARG A 409 -12.43 -10.43 12.13
N ALA A 410 -13.69 -10.05 11.91
CA ALA A 410 -14.46 -9.24 12.86
C ALA A 410 -14.64 -9.97 14.20
N LYS A 411 -14.99 -11.27 14.15
CA LYS A 411 -15.13 -12.14 15.33
C LYS A 411 -13.81 -12.25 16.09
N ILE A 412 -12.69 -12.50 15.39
CA ILE A 412 -11.36 -12.63 15.99
C ILE A 412 -10.89 -11.32 16.60
N PHE A 413 -10.96 -10.18 15.86
CA PHE A 413 -10.59 -8.89 16.42
C PHE A 413 -11.42 -8.54 17.66
N ARG A 414 -12.74 -8.72 17.61
CA ARG A 414 -13.61 -8.44 18.77
C ARG A 414 -13.27 -9.29 20.00
N ARG A 415 -12.86 -10.55 19.81
CA ARG A 415 -12.45 -11.44 20.91
C ARG A 415 -11.08 -11.08 21.48
N ASP A 416 -10.13 -10.71 20.62
CA ASP A 416 -8.71 -10.72 20.96
C ASP A 416 -8.05 -9.34 21.04
N GLU A 417 -8.68 -8.27 20.56
CA GLU A 417 -8.09 -6.91 20.58
C GLU A 417 -7.69 -6.45 21.99
N GLY A 418 -8.46 -6.83 23.01
CA GLY A 418 -8.16 -6.50 24.41
C GLY A 418 -6.91 -7.20 24.97
N LYS A 419 -6.35 -8.18 24.25
CA LYS A 419 -5.07 -8.82 24.60
C LYS A 419 -3.85 -8.01 24.14
N VAL A 420 -4.05 -6.98 23.32
CA VAL A 420 -2.98 -6.08 22.88
C VAL A 420 -2.70 -5.07 23.98
N VAL A 421 -1.53 -5.21 24.61
CA VAL A 421 -1.07 -4.37 25.73
C VAL A 421 0.27 -3.70 25.45
N ASP A 422 0.96 -4.11 24.38
CA ASP A 422 2.26 -3.61 23.96
C ASP A 422 2.48 -3.87 22.45
N LEU A 423 3.63 -3.46 21.95
CA LEU A 423 3.98 -3.61 20.53
C LEU A 423 4.12 -5.09 20.11
N ASP A 424 4.55 -5.99 21.00
CA ASP A 424 4.76 -7.40 20.67
C ASP A 424 3.44 -8.18 20.61
N THR A 425 2.51 -7.89 21.50
CA THR A 425 1.14 -8.40 21.43
C THR A 425 0.38 -7.82 20.23
N MET A 426 0.69 -6.59 19.81
CA MET A 426 0.19 -6.02 18.54
C MET A 426 0.74 -6.78 17.32
N LYS A 427 2.05 -7.05 17.28
CA LYS A 427 2.65 -7.90 16.22
C LYS A 427 2.01 -9.28 16.21
N HIS A 428 1.77 -9.86 17.38
CA HIS A 428 1.18 -11.19 17.51
C HIS A 428 -0.23 -11.26 16.91
N ILE A 429 -1.16 -10.36 17.28
CA ILE A 429 -2.52 -10.39 16.73
C ILE A 429 -2.52 -10.14 15.21
N MET A 430 -1.64 -9.26 14.72
CA MET A 430 -1.57 -8.90 13.30
C MET A 430 -0.92 -9.98 12.43
N ARG A 431 -0.19 -10.91 13.06
CA ARG A 431 0.38 -12.14 12.47
C ARG A 431 -0.41 -13.39 12.84
N TYR A 432 -1.57 -13.24 13.48
CA TYR A 432 -2.33 -14.37 14.00
C TYR A 432 -2.91 -15.22 12.88
N ASN A 433 -2.63 -16.53 12.98
CA ASN A 433 -3.26 -17.59 12.23
C ASN A 433 -3.11 -18.89 13.01
N ASP A 434 -4.23 -19.36 13.55
CA ASP A 434 -4.34 -20.66 14.21
C ASP A 434 -5.55 -21.43 13.66
N PHE A 435 -5.68 -21.44 12.33
CA PHE A 435 -6.92 -21.86 11.67
C PHE A 435 -7.38 -23.28 11.96
N LYS A 436 -6.47 -24.12 12.47
CA LYS A 436 -6.75 -25.52 12.84
C LYS A 436 -7.46 -25.63 14.18
N ASN A 437 -7.24 -24.67 15.09
CA ASN A 437 -7.75 -24.71 16.46
C ASN A 437 -8.74 -23.57 16.75
N ASP A 438 -8.67 -22.46 16.02
CA ASP A 438 -9.57 -21.33 16.23
C ASP A 438 -10.98 -21.63 15.69
N PRO A 439 -12.02 -21.66 16.54
CA PRO A 439 -13.38 -21.95 16.09
C PRO A 439 -13.92 -20.94 15.08
N TYR A 440 -13.43 -19.69 15.06
CA TYR A 440 -13.86 -18.70 14.06
C TYR A 440 -13.20 -18.87 12.70
N SER A 441 -12.15 -19.70 12.61
CA SER A 441 -11.51 -20.02 11.34
C SER A 441 -12.18 -21.18 10.62
N GLU A 442 -12.92 -22.04 11.32
CA GLU A 442 -13.69 -23.14 10.73
C GLU A 442 -12.84 -24.05 9.83
N GLY A 443 -11.57 -24.28 10.22
CA GLY A 443 -10.61 -25.07 9.45
C GLY A 443 -10.10 -24.38 8.18
N ASN A 444 -10.49 -23.14 7.88
CA ASN A 444 -10.05 -22.40 6.71
C ASN A 444 -8.86 -21.48 7.05
N SER A 445 -7.71 -21.73 6.42
CA SER A 445 -6.45 -21.00 6.61
C SER A 445 -6.49 -19.50 6.28
N CYS A 446 -7.58 -19.01 5.70
CA CYS A 446 -7.83 -17.61 5.38
C CYS A 446 -9.01 -16.97 6.12
N ASN A 447 -9.72 -17.72 6.97
CA ASN A 447 -10.67 -17.16 7.93
C ASN A 447 -9.95 -16.72 9.21
N THR A 448 -8.97 -15.84 9.07
CA THR A 448 -8.09 -15.39 10.17
C THR A 448 -7.50 -14.01 9.89
N ILE A 449 -6.73 -13.42 10.81
CA ILE A 449 -6.16 -12.06 10.64
C ILE A 449 -5.06 -12.02 9.58
N CYS A 450 -4.27 -13.08 9.48
CA CYS A 450 -3.18 -13.20 8.50
C CYS A 450 -3.30 -14.51 7.71
N CYS A 451 -4.08 -14.47 6.62
CA CYS A 451 -4.42 -15.62 5.76
C CYS A 451 -3.20 -16.34 5.20
N ARG A 452 -3.31 -17.67 5.08
CA ARG A 452 -2.35 -18.58 4.42
C ARG A 452 -3.04 -19.37 3.30
N GLY A 453 -3.23 -18.74 2.14
CA GLY A 453 -3.93 -19.35 0.99
C GLY A 453 -3.21 -20.58 0.45
N ASP A 454 -1.91 -20.68 0.69
CA ASP A 454 -1.06 -21.81 0.30
C ASP A 454 -1.27 -23.05 1.17
N LEU A 455 -1.96 -22.90 2.31
CA LEU A 455 -2.33 -23.98 3.22
C LEU A 455 -3.81 -24.38 3.12
N ARG A 456 -4.54 -23.92 2.09
CA ARG A 456 -5.92 -24.36 1.85
C ARG A 456 -5.92 -25.82 1.39
N ASP A 457 -6.83 -26.63 1.91
CA ASP A 457 -6.98 -28.03 1.50
C ASP A 457 -7.41 -28.17 0.03
N ALA A 458 -8.25 -27.24 -0.45
CA ALA A 458 -8.72 -27.19 -1.81
C ALA A 458 -8.19 -25.93 -2.50
N ASP A 459 -7.58 -26.10 -3.69
CA ASP A 459 -7.03 -25.02 -4.51
C ASP A 459 -6.01 -24.15 -3.74
N PRO A 460 -4.89 -24.74 -3.25
CA PRO A 460 -3.83 -23.99 -2.60
C PRO A 460 -3.23 -22.97 -3.56
N LYS A 461 -3.09 -21.73 -3.09
CA LYS A 461 -2.56 -20.61 -3.88
C LYS A 461 -1.44 -19.91 -3.13
N PRO A 462 -0.36 -19.47 -3.81
CA PRO A 462 0.67 -18.65 -3.18
C PRO A 462 0.15 -17.22 -3.02
N SER A 463 -0.83 -17.05 -2.14
CA SER A 463 -1.51 -15.79 -1.84
C SER A 463 -2.00 -15.78 -0.39
N GLY A 464 -2.23 -14.57 0.12
CA GLY A 464 -2.67 -14.34 1.48
C GLY A 464 -1.86 -13.23 2.12
N CYS A 465 -1.81 -13.25 3.44
CA CYS A 465 -1.05 -12.28 4.21
C CYS A 465 0.45 -12.48 4.02
N TYR A 466 1.18 -11.44 3.60
CA TYR A 466 2.62 -11.54 3.36
C TYR A 466 3.47 -10.50 4.09
N ASP A 467 2.89 -9.67 4.94
CA ASP A 467 3.67 -8.77 5.77
C ASP A 467 2.90 -8.38 7.03
N THR A 468 3.60 -7.65 7.89
CA THR A 468 2.99 -6.78 8.90
C THR A 468 3.90 -5.57 9.11
N LYS A 469 3.29 -4.38 9.22
CA LYS A 469 3.95 -3.13 9.66
C LYS A 469 3.25 -2.65 10.93
N VAL A 470 4.01 -2.35 11.98
CA VAL A 470 3.49 -1.89 13.28
C VAL A 470 4.21 -0.63 13.73
N SER A 471 3.49 0.31 14.31
CA SER A 471 4.06 1.46 15.01
C SER A 471 3.22 1.85 16.21
N ASP A 472 3.88 2.32 17.26
CA ASP A 472 3.25 3.07 18.34
C ASP A 472 3.22 4.58 18.03
N TYR A 473 2.66 5.38 18.95
CA TYR A 473 2.54 6.83 18.78
C TYR A 473 3.90 7.50 18.54
N LYS A 474 4.90 7.15 19.35
CA LYS A 474 6.23 7.78 19.31
C LYS A 474 7.02 7.33 18.08
N MET A 475 6.89 6.06 17.69
CA MET A 475 7.46 5.51 16.47
C MET A 475 6.93 6.26 15.26
N ALA A 476 5.62 6.45 15.17
CA ALA A 476 5.00 7.16 14.04
C ALA A 476 5.51 8.60 13.90
N LEU A 477 5.67 9.35 15.00
CA LEU A 477 6.27 10.69 14.99
C LEU A 477 7.75 10.70 14.55
N ASN A 478 8.46 9.59 14.78
CA ASN A 478 9.86 9.42 14.39
C ASN A 478 10.03 8.72 13.03
N PHE A 479 8.93 8.42 12.32
CA PHE A 479 8.92 7.67 11.07
C PHE A 479 9.49 6.24 11.19
N GLU A 480 9.35 5.65 12.37
CA GLU A 480 9.83 4.30 12.67
C GLU A 480 8.71 3.28 12.55
N ALA A 481 9.02 2.07 12.09
CA ALA A 481 8.08 0.95 12.09
C ALA A 481 8.81 -0.37 12.35
N ASP A 482 8.14 -1.31 13.03
CA ASP A 482 8.56 -2.72 13.02
C ASP A 482 7.89 -3.40 11.83
N ILE A 483 8.70 -3.98 10.94
CA ILE A 483 8.24 -4.55 9.67
C ILE A 483 8.71 -5.99 9.52
N ILE A 484 7.85 -6.85 8.97
CA ILE A 484 8.17 -8.24 8.59
C ILE A 484 7.63 -8.50 7.19
N ASN A 485 8.42 -9.16 6.34
CA ASN A 485 7.97 -9.66 5.04
C ASN A 485 7.89 -11.18 5.10
N GLY A 486 6.91 -11.75 4.44
CA GLY A 486 6.66 -13.18 4.33
C GLY A 486 5.36 -13.65 4.99
N PRO A 487 4.81 -14.79 4.52
CA PRO A 487 3.60 -15.37 5.09
C PRO A 487 3.71 -15.77 6.56
N THR A 488 2.56 -15.70 7.23
CA THR A 488 2.22 -16.35 8.51
C THR A 488 3.06 -17.52 9.02
N ARG A 489 3.89 -17.40 10.06
CA ARG A 489 4.26 -18.60 10.86
C ARG A 489 3.23 -18.93 11.95
N GLY A 490 2.28 -18.03 12.22
CA GLY A 490 1.11 -18.25 13.07
C GLY A 490 1.43 -18.99 14.38
N THR A 491 0.53 -19.89 14.79
CA THR A 491 0.74 -20.81 15.91
C THR A 491 1.39 -22.11 15.41
N GLY A 492 2.64 -22.03 14.93
CA GLY A 492 3.42 -23.20 14.49
C GLY A 492 3.17 -23.64 13.04
N LEU A 493 2.72 -22.73 12.17
CA LEU A 493 2.62 -22.95 10.72
C LEU A 493 4.03 -22.97 10.09
N PRO A 494 4.26 -23.82 9.08
CA PRO A 494 5.55 -23.89 8.42
C PRO A 494 5.86 -22.59 7.66
N PRO A 495 7.14 -22.16 7.59
CA PRO A 495 7.59 -21.13 6.66
C PRO A 495 7.12 -21.44 5.23
N PHE A 496 6.62 -20.43 4.52
CA PHE A 496 6.30 -20.59 3.10
C PHE A 496 7.58 -20.76 2.28
N SER A 497 7.56 -21.69 1.31
CA SER A 497 8.62 -21.85 0.32
C SER A 497 8.03 -21.97 -1.07
N TRP A 498 8.68 -21.34 -2.06
CA TRP A 498 8.38 -21.58 -3.46
C TRP A 498 8.82 -23.00 -3.83
N THR A 499 7.88 -23.84 -4.23
CA THR A 499 8.10 -25.23 -4.65
C THR A 499 7.59 -25.42 -6.08
N SER A 500 7.77 -26.63 -6.64
CA SER A 500 7.23 -26.98 -7.96
C SER A 500 5.70 -26.95 -8.03
N GLU A 501 5.00 -26.93 -6.89
CA GLU A 501 3.54 -26.75 -6.81
C GLU A 501 3.12 -25.33 -7.24
N PHE A 502 3.95 -24.33 -6.94
CA PHE A 502 3.68 -22.93 -7.23
C PHE A 502 4.49 -22.45 -8.44
N ASN A 503 3.92 -22.65 -9.64
CA ASN A 503 4.57 -22.34 -10.92
C ASN A 503 4.42 -20.87 -11.40
N GLN A 504 4.02 -19.97 -10.52
CA GLN A 504 3.91 -18.53 -10.78
C GLN A 504 5.29 -17.88 -10.84
N THR A 505 5.44 -16.80 -11.61
CA THR A 505 6.74 -16.11 -11.70
C THR A 505 7.09 -15.45 -10.37
N HIS A 506 8.29 -15.75 -9.84
CA HIS A 506 8.81 -15.26 -8.56
C HIS A 506 10.29 -14.85 -8.68
N MET A 507 10.65 -14.18 -9.76
CA MET A 507 12.02 -13.75 -10.02
C MET A 507 12.53 -12.79 -8.95
N GLY A 508 13.77 -13.01 -8.51
CA GLY A 508 14.45 -12.19 -7.50
C GLY A 508 13.92 -12.34 -6.08
N LEU A 509 12.89 -13.17 -5.85
CA LEU A 509 12.30 -13.41 -4.55
C LEU A 509 13.08 -14.47 -3.74
N PRO A 510 13.11 -14.36 -2.40
CA PRO A 510 13.58 -15.44 -1.53
C PRO A 510 12.86 -16.75 -1.81
N THR A 511 13.59 -17.87 -1.78
CA THR A 511 13.00 -19.22 -1.93
C THR A 511 12.11 -19.58 -0.74
N THR A 512 12.55 -19.26 0.48
CA THR A 512 11.85 -19.56 1.74
C THR A 512 11.72 -18.29 2.57
N TYR A 513 10.53 -18.07 3.14
CA TYR A 513 10.20 -16.91 3.95
C TYR A 513 10.22 -17.29 5.43
N ASN A 514 11.37 -17.06 6.07
CA ASN A 514 11.57 -17.29 7.49
C ASN A 514 12.25 -16.08 8.15
N PHE A 515 11.72 -14.89 7.85
CA PHE A 515 12.22 -13.64 8.39
C PHE A 515 11.57 -13.31 9.73
N ASP A 516 12.22 -12.43 10.48
CA ASP A 516 11.71 -11.85 11.72
C ASP A 516 11.38 -10.37 11.52
N PHE A 517 10.73 -9.75 12.51
CA PHE A 517 10.51 -8.31 12.51
C PHE A 517 11.85 -7.57 12.57
N LEU A 518 11.97 -6.52 11.77
CA LEU A 518 13.07 -5.56 11.84
C LEU A 518 12.51 -4.15 12.06
N ARG A 519 13.22 -3.34 12.83
CA ARG A 519 12.92 -1.92 13.00
C ARG A 519 13.50 -1.15 11.81
N THR A 520 12.66 -0.37 11.13
CA THR A 520 13.10 0.59 10.13
C THR A 520 12.94 2.03 10.63
N SER A 521 13.76 2.93 10.13
CA SER A 521 13.74 4.36 10.42
C SER A 521 14.47 5.12 9.31
N PRO A 522 14.13 6.38 9.02
CA PRO A 522 14.84 7.14 8.00
C PRO A 522 16.30 7.31 8.37
N LYS A 523 17.18 7.05 7.41
CA LYS A 523 18.62 7.20 7.58
C LYS A 523 19.02 8.66 7.77
N PHE A 524 18.32 9.58 7.11
CA PHE A 524 18.56 11.01 7.18
C PHE A 524 17.51 11.65 8.10
N LYS A 525 17.88 11.94 9.36
CA LYS A 525 16.95 12.47 10.38
C LYS A 525 16.60 13.95 10.16
N THR A 526 17.52 14.71 9.58
CA THR A 526 17.42 16.09 9.09
C THR A 526 18.41 16.22 7.91
N PRO A 527 18.21 17.17 6.99
CA PRO A 527 19.24 17.55 6.02
C PRO A 527 20.59 17.86 6.69
#